data_AF-A0AB36TK67-F1
#
_entry.id   AF-A0AB36TK67-F1
#
_cell.length_a   1.000
_cell.length_b   1.000
_cell.length_c   1.000
_cell.angle_alpha   90.00
_cell.angle_beta   90.00
_cell.angle_gamma   90.00
#
_symmetry.space_group_name_H-M   'P 1'
#
loop_
_entity.id
_entity.type
_entity.pdbx_description
1 polymer ?
#
loop_
_entity_poly.entity_id
_entity_poly.type
_entity_poly.pdbx_seq_one_letter_code
_entity_poly.pdbx_strand_id
1 'polypeptide(L)'
;MRILMEHIIKKYDNVPMYLSANDSVVDFYPKFGFKRVYEKLPVCECAINNDAMPNKLSYDDPKVWDYVYKRMNFSPKLDCLNSASINIFHIYWGYLKDCIYELPELDTMVIAEQRGETLKLIGVFSRRDICFSDLVKYLPFINVKKIEFGFMPYWSDVNYIMKEYEKDPLFVRGVRCDLGDFKFPELSIT
;
A
#
# COMPACT_ATOMS: atom_id res chain seq x y z
N MET A 1 -9.00 -1.09 -28.65
CA MET A 1 -8.67 -0.29 -27.43
C MET A 1 -9.23 1.13 -27.46
N ARG A 2 -9.00 1.93 -28.52
CA ARG A 2 -9.44 3.34 -28.59
C ARG A 2 -10.95 3.55 -28.36
N ILE A 3 -11.81 2.82 -29.07
CA ILE A 3 -13.28 2.94 -28.95
C ILE A 3 -13.75 2.67 -27.50
N LEU A 4 -13.14 1.70 -26.83
CA LEU A 4 -13.47 1.38 -25.43
C LEU A 4 -13.07 2.52 -24.50
N MET A 5 -11.86 3.09 -24.66
CA MET A 5 -11.42 4.23 -23.85
C MET A 5 -12.32 5.45 -24.04
N GLU A 6 -12.67 5.77 -25.29
CA GLU A 6 -13.59 6.88 -25.60
C GLU A 6 -14.98 6.64 -24.98
N HIS A 7 -15.48 5.40 -25.02
CA HIS A 7 -16.74 5.05 -24.37
C HIS A 7 -16.68 5.19 -22.85
N ILE A 8 -15.63 4.69 -22.20
CA ILE A 8 -15.43 4.80 -20.74
C ILE A 8 -15.38 6.26 -20.31
N ILE A 9 -14.59 7.08 -21.00
CA ILE A 9 -14.45 8.51 -20.69
C ILE A 9 -15.77 9.25 -20.88
N LYS A 10 -16.53 8.92 -21.93
CA LYS A 10 -17.86 9.52 -22.15
C LYS A 10 -18.86 9.09 -21.08
N LYS A 11 -18.83 7.81 -20.66
CA LYS A 11 -19.77 7.25 -19.68
C LYS A 11 -19.52 7.82 -18.28
N TYR A 12 -18.26 8.01 -17.91
CA TYR A 12 -17.84 8.51 -16.60
C TYR A 12 -17.23 9.90 -16.70
N ASP A 13 -17.87 10.77 -17.48
CA ASP A 13 -17.40 12.14 -17.64
C ASP A 13 -17.34 12.86 -16.28
N ASN A 14 -16.31 13.67 -16.07
CA ASN A 14 -15.99 14.35 -14.80
C ASN A 14 -15.65 13.46 -13.59
N VAL A 15 -15.60 12.14 -13.71
CA VAL A 15 -15.11 11.26 -12.65
C VAL A 15 -13.58 11.18 -12.73
N PRO A 16 -12.83 11.46 -11.65
CA PRO A 16 -11.40 11.24 -11.62
C PRO A 16 -11.05 9.77 -11.87
N MET A 17 -10.05 9.52 -12.71
CA MET A 17 -9.60 8.18 -13.09
C MET A 17 -8.12 8.05 -12.84
N TYR A 18 -7.69 6.85 -12.46
CA TYR A 18 -6.29 6.49 -12.42
C TYR A 18 -6.09 5.09 -13.02
N LEU A 19 -4.87 4.77 -13.44
CA LEU A 19 -4.46 3.44 -13.85
C LEU A 19 -2.94 3.25 -13.72
N SER A 20 -2.54 2.03 -13.41
CA SER A 20 -1.19 1.51 -13.64
C SER A 20 -1.07 1.07 -15.10
N ALA A 21 0.08 1.31 -15.71
CA ALA A 21 0.38 0.75 -17.02
C ALA A 21 1.87 0.51 -17.16
N ASN A 22 2.21 -0.62 -17.77
CA ASN A 22 3.60 -0.97 -18.02
C ASN A 22 4.22 0.00 -19.03
N ASP A 23 5.54 0.18 -18.94
CA ASP A 23 6.29 1.11 -19.79
C ASP A 23 6.14 0.87 -21.32
N SER A 24 5.69 -0.30 -21.75
CA SER A 24 5.46 -0.61 -23.16
C SER A 24 4.28 0.14 -23.80
N VAL A 25 3.44 0.84 -23.02
CA VAL A 25 2.25 1.55 -23.52
C VAL A 25 2.15 3.02 -23.06
N VAL A 26 3.25 3.62 -22.61
CA VAL A 26 3.26 4.97 -22.00
C VAL A 26 2.69 6.08 -22.89
N ASP A 27 2.73 5.95 -24.22
CA ASP A 27 2.23 6.96 -25.16
C ASP A 27 0.74 6.79 -25.53
N PHE A 28 0.08 5.75 -25.02
CA PHE A 28 -1.33 5.51 -25.30
C PHE A 28 -2.26 6.41 -24.49
N TYR A 29 -2.12 6.43 -23.17
CA TYR A 29 -3.03 7.14 -22.26
C TYR A 29 -2.98 8.68 -22.35
N PRO A 30 -1.82 9.34 -22.60
CA PRO A 30 -1.79 10.78 -22.81
C PRO A 30 -2.70 11.27 -23.94
N LYS A 31 -2.94 10.44 -24.98
CA LYS A 31 -3.86 10.75 -26.09
C LYS A 31 -5.31 10.90 -25.64
N PHE A 32 -5.67 10.38 -24.47
CA PHE A 32 -6.99 10.48 -23.86
C PHE A 32 -7.02 11.51 -22.71
N GLY A 33 -6.00 12.36 -22.60
CA GLY A 33 -5.89 13.41 -21.59
C GLY A 33 -5.59 12.89 -20.18
N PHE A 34 -4.95 11.73 -20.06
CA PHE A 34 -4.29 11.33 -18.83
C PHE A 34 -2.93 12.02 -18.70
N LYS A 35 -2.52 12.31 -17.47
CA LYS A 35 -1.19 12.83 -17.12
C LYS A 35 -0.40 11.75 -16.41
N ARG A 36 0.90 11.65 -16.74
CA ARG A 36 1.84 10.79 -16.00
C ARG A 36 2.12 11.42 -14.65
N VAL A 37 2.10 10.61 -13.60
CA VAL A 37 2.51 10.96 -12.24
C VAL A 37 3.38 9.85 -11.69
N TYR A 38 4.35 10.23 -10.86
CA TYR A 38 5.34 9.31 -10.31
C TYR A 38 5.17 9.25 -8.81
N GLU A 39 5.21 8.03 -8.29
CA GLU A 39 5.18 7.79 -6.86
C GLU A 39 6.57 8.02 -6.26
N LYS A 40 6.61 8.38 -4.98
CA LYS A 40 7.81 8.34 -4.14
C LYS A 40 7.65 7.32 -3.03
N LEU A 41 8.76 6.86 -2.46
CA LEU A 41 8.77 5.87 -1.39
C LEU A 41 8.88 6.56 -0.02
N PRO A 42 7.90 6.41 0.88
CA PRO A 42 8.02 6.86 2.24
C PRO A 42 8.99 5.95 3.00
N VAL A 43 9.96 6.56 3.68
CA VAL A 43 11.02 5.84 4.40
C VAL A 43 11.22 6.45 5.79
N CYS A 44 11.26 5.60 6.80
CA CYS A 44 11.54 5.96 8.20
C CYS A 44 12.79 5.23 8.68
N GLU A 45 13.73 5.95 9.28
CA GLU A 45 14.82 5.32 10.03
C GLU A 45 14.27 4.86 11.39
N CYS A 46 14.24 3.55 11.62
CA CYS A 46 13.61 2.96 12.78
C CYS A 46 14.34 1.65 13.13
N ALA A 47 14.83 1.57 14.36
CA ALA A 47 15.48 0.38 14.87
C ALA A 47 14.44 -0.60 15.42
N ILE A 48 14.37 -1.81 14.87
CA ILE A 48 13.60 -2.93 15.43
C ILE A 48 14.56 -4.08 15.69
N ASN A 49 14.57 -4.55 16.94
CA ASN A 49 15.34 -5.71 17.34
C ASN A 49 14.54 -6.56 18.33
N ASN A 50 13.33 -6.93 17.93
CA ASN A 50 12.40 -7.69 18.76
C ASN A 50 12.60 -9.18 18.46
N ASP A 51 13.27 -9.87 19.38
CA ASP A 51 13.43 -11.33 19.31
C ASP A 51 12.18 -12.02 19.88
N ALA A 52 11.10 -11.95 19.11
CA ALA A 52 9.82 -12.57 19.43
C ALA A 52 9.47 -13.60 18.35
N MET A 53 8.88 -14.72 18.76
CA MET A 53 8.40 -15.74 17.82
C MET A 53 7.27 -15.14 16.96
N PRO A 54 7.42 -15.07 15.62
CA PRO A 54 6.40 -14.49 14.77
C PRO A 54 5.14 -15.36 14.74
N ASN A 55 3.99 -14.76 15.04
CA ASN A 55 2.69 -15.37 14.82
C ASN A 55 2.28 -15.18 13.36
N LYS A 56 2.60 -16.16 12.50
CA LYS A 56 2.28 -16.11 11.07
C LYS A 56 0.88 -16.67 10.79
N LEU A 57 0.13 -15.98 9.94
CA LEU A 57 -1.13 -16.49 9.41
C LEU A 57 -0.91 -17.15 8.06
N SER A 58 -1.64 -18.23 7.79
CA SER A 58 -1.80 -18.71 6.42
C SER A 58 -2.65 -17.70 5.63
N TYR A 59 -2.38 -17.54 4.33
CA TYR A 59 -3.11 -16.60 3.48
C TYR A 59 -4.61 -16.94 3.35
N ASP A 60 -4.98 -18.20 3.59
CA ASP A 60 -6.34 -18.72 3.56
C ASP A 60 -6.98 -18.84 4.96
N ASP A 61 -6.30 -18.35 6.01
CA ASP A 61 -6.88 -18.28 7.34
C ASP A 61 -8.10 -17.32 7.33
N PRO A 62 -9.27 -17.71 7.87
CA PRO A 62 -10.46 -16.86 7.92
C PRO A 62 -10.23 -15.48 8.58
N LYS A 63 -9.26 -15.37 9.49
CA LYS A 63 -8.88 -14.10 10.11
C LYS A 63 -8.38 -13.07 9.10
N VAL A 64 -7.73 -13.50 8.02
CA VAL A 64 -7.22 -12.59 6.97
C VAL A 64 -8.36 -11.78 6.38
N TRP A 65 -9.48 -12.44 6.07
CA TRP A 65 -10.70 -11.76 5.60
C TRP A 65 -11.21 -10.78 6.64
N ASP A 66 -11.25 -11.19 7.90
CA ASP A 66 -11.75 -10.33 8.98
C ASP A 66 -10.90 -9.05 9.13
N TYR A 67 -9.57 -9.16 9.13
CA TYR A 67 -8.67 -8.01 9.18
C TYR A 67 -8.81 -7.10 7.97
N VAL A 68 -8.90 -7.66 6.75
CA VAL A 68 -8.99 -6.86 5.53
C VAL A 68 -10.31 -6.10 5.44
N TYR A 69 -11.45 -6.76 5.74
CA TYR A 69 -12.77 -6.14 5.64
C TYR A 69 -13.12 -5.22 6.80
N LYS A 70 -12.50 -5.41 7.98
CA LYS A 70 -12.70 -4.56 9.16
C LYS A 70 -11.54 -3.58 9.40
N ARG A 71 -10.67 -3.38 8.40
CA ARG A 71 -9.59 -2.39 8.44
C ARG A 71 -10.18 -1.00 8.74
N MET A 72 -9.63 -0.33 9.76
CA MET A 72 -10.03 1.03 10.15
C MET A 72 -8.97 2.09 9.83
N ASN A 73 -7.71 1.68 9.72
CA ASN A 73 -6.60 2.60 9.53
C ASN A 73 -6.43 3.02 8.06
N PHE A 74 -6.78 4.26 7.73
CA PHE A 74 -6.62 4.83 6.39
C PHE A 74 -5.77 6.10 6.42
N SER A 75 -4.91 6.28 5.41
CA SER A 75 -4.09 7.48 5.31
C SER A 75 -4.94 8.71 4.98
N PRO A 76 -4.81 9.80 5.74
CA PRO A 76 -5.42 11.07 5.39
C PRO A 76 -4.72 11.74 4.20
N LYS A 77 -3.53 11.26 3.79
CA LYS A 77 -2.80 11.80 2.63
C LYS A 77 -3.24 11.15 1.32
N LEU A 78 -3.20 9.82 1.24
CA LEU A 78 -3.70 9.05 0.11
C LEU A 78 -3.95 7.59 0.51
N ASP A 79 -5.16 7.09 0.28
CA ASP A 79 -5.52 5.69 0.47
C ASP A 79 -6.64 5.27 -0.48
N CYS A 80 -6.90 3.97 -0.57
CA CYS A 80 -7.97 3.40 -1.37
C CYS A 80 -9.10 2.92 -0.47
N LEU A 81 -10.27 3.53 -0.60
CA LEU A 81 -11.49 3.04 0.05
C LEU A 81 -12.07 1.88 -0.76
N ASN A 82 -12.74 0.95 -0.07
CA ASN A 82 -13.35 -0.24 -0.68
C ASN A 82 -12.35 -1.14 -1.44
N SER A 83 -11.08 -1.19 -1.01
CA SER A 83 -10.03 -1.98 -1.65
C SER A 83 -9.97 -3.44 -1.20
N ALA A 84 -10.87 -3.89 -0.33
CA ALA A 84 -10.81 -5.22 0.28
C ALA A 84 -10.70 -6.36 -0.75
N SER A 85 -11.45 -6.29 -1.85
CA SER A 85 -11.41 -7.31 -2.91
C SER A 85 -10.05 -7.42 -3.59
N ILE A 86 -9.41 -6.29 -3.91
CA ILE A 86 -8.08 -6.28 -4.53
C ILE A 86 -6.99 -6.66 -3.51
N ASN A 87 -7.13 -6.26 -2.24
CA ASN A 87 -6.22 -6.70 -1.18
C ASN A 87 -6.26 -8.24 -1.03
N ILE A 88 -7.46 -8.83 -0.98
CA ILE A 88 -7.63 -10.29 -0.93
C ILE A 88 -7.07 -10.96 -2.18
N PHE A 89 -7.29 -10.39 -3.37
CA PHE A 89 -6.72 -10.92 -4.62
C PHE A 89 -5.19 -11.06 -4.53
N HIS A 90 -4.50 -10.01 -4.07
CA HIS A 90 -3.04 -10.04 -3.89
C HIS A 90 -2.60 -11.09 -2.86
N ILE A 91 -3.30 -11.18 -1.73
CA ILE A 91 -2.99 -12.14 -0.68
C ILE A 91 -3.15 -13.58 -1.18
N TYR A 92 -4.26 -13.87 -1.87
CA TYR A 92 -4.57 -15.20 -2.40
C TYR A 92 -3.75 -15.60 -3.63
N TRP A 93 -3.16 -14.63 -4.34
CA TRP A 93 -2.19 -14.94 -5.40
C TRP A 93 -0.96 -15.68 -4.84
N GLY A 94 -0.74 -15.63 -3.53
CA GLY A 94 0.18 -16.52 -2.80
C GLY A 94 1.63 -16.05 -2.78
N TYR A 95 1.99 -15.00 -3.51
CA TYR A 95 3.34 -14.42 -3.47
C TYR A 95 3.66 -13.74 -2.11
N LEU A 96 2.64 -13.46 -1.30
CA LEU A 96 2.75 -12.88 0.05
C LEU A 96 2.63 -13.92 1.17
N LYS A 97 2.47 -15.21 0.86
CA LYS A 97 2.10 -16.25 1.83
C LYS A 97 3.02 -16.34 3.05
N ASP A 98 4.32 -16.05 2.87
CA ASP A 98 5.32 -16.15 3.94
C ASP A 98 5.50 -14.83 4.71
N CYS A 99 4.75 -13.79 4.34
CA CYS A 99 4.90 -12.40 4.76
C CYS A 99 3.73 -11.90 5.62
N ILE A 100 2.81 -12.76 6.08
CA ILE A 100 1.61 -12.36 6.85
C ILE A 100 1.83 -12.66 8.33
N TYR A 101 1.74 -11.62 9.16
CA TYR A 101 1.97 -11.66 10.60
C TYR A 101 0.75 -11.10 11.32
N GLU A 102 0.25 -11.82 12.33
CA GLU A 102 -0.76 -11.31 13.25
C GLU A 102 -0.07 -10.76 14.50
N LEU A 103 -0.50 -9.58 14.95
CA LEU A 103 -0.11 -8.92 16.19
C LEU A 103 -1.35 -8.85 17.10
N PRO A 104 -1.64 -9.91 17.89
CA PRO A 104 -2.85 -9.97 18.71
C PRO A 104 -2.96 -8.82 19.71
N GLU A 105 -1.84 -8.34 20.25
CA GLU A 105 -1.77 -7.24 21.21
C GLU A 105 -2.29 -5.93 20.61
N LEU A 106 -2.14 -5.76 19.30
CA LEU A 106 -2.57 -4.59 18.56
C LEU A 106 -3.87 -4.79 17.81
N ASP A 107 -4.46 -5.98 17.85
CA ASP A 107 -5.59 -6.33 17.01
C ASP A 107 -5.34 -5.97 15.52
N THR A 108 -4.18 -6.43 15.02
CA THR A 108 -3.63 -5.98 13.74
C THR A 108 -2.99 -7.13 12.97
N MET A 109 -3.24 -7.18 11.67
CA MET A 109 -2.48 -8.02 10.74
C MET A 109 -1.52 -7.14 9.92
N VAL A 110 -0.28 -7.56 9.80
CA VAL A 110 0.77 -6.90 9.03
C VAL A 110 1.22 -7.82 7.91
N ILE A 111 1.33 -7.26 6.70
CA ILE A 111 2.04 -7.91 5.60
C ILE A 111 3.38 -7.20 5.44
N ALA A 112 4.47 -7.92 5.71
CA ALA A 112 5.81 -7.33 5.71
C ALA A 112 6.89 -8.29 5.20
N GLU A 113 7.87 -7.73 4.53
CA GLU A 113 9.04 -8.45 4.01
C GLU A 113 10.32 -7.77 4.52
N GLN A 114 11.24 -8.54 5.09
CA GLN A 114 12.55 -8.02 5.49
C GLN A 114 13.62 -8.40 4.46
N ARG A 115 14.42 -7.41 4.03
CA ARG A 115 15.61 -7.58 3.18
C ARG A 115 16.80 -6.92 3.85
N GLY A 116 17.68 -7.74 4.43
CA GLY A 116 18.81 -7.25 5.24
C GLY A 116 18.30 -6.41 6.41
N GLU A 117 18.76 -5.16 6.50
CA GLU A 117 18.38 -4.22 7.57
C GLU A 117 17.13 -3.37 7.24
N THR A 118 16.46 -3.66 6.12
CA THR A 118 15.26 -2.94 5.68
C THR A 118 14.02 -3.81 5.85
N LEU A 119 13.02 -3.30 6.57
CA LEU A 119 11.69 -3.89 6.66
C LEU A 119 10.73 -3.13 5.77
N LYS A 120 10.10 -3.81 4.81
CA LYS A 120 9.02 -3.23 4.01
C LYS A 120 7.68 -3.61 4.62
N LEU A 121 6.90 -2.61 5.05
CA LEU A 121 5.51 -2.78 5.42
C LEU A 121 4.65 -2.66 4.16
N ILE A 122 4.25 -3.80 3.59
CA ILE A 122 3.45 -3.88 2.36
C ILE A 122 2.00 -3.49 2.66
N GLY A 123 1.47 -3.90 3.82
CA GLY A 123 0.15 -3.50 4.30
C GLY A 123 0.03 -3.68 5.81
N VAL A 124 -0.81 -2.84 6.44
CA VAL A 124 -1.16 -2.94 7.85
C VAL A 124 -2.68 -2.83 7.94
N PHE A 125 -3.31 -3.84 8.54
CA PHE A 125 -4.75 -4.02 8.62
C PHE A 125 -5.13 -4.11 10.10
N SER A 126 -5.42 -2.96 10.69
CA SER A 126 -5.80 -2.83 12.09
C SER A 126 -7.30 -2.64 12.22
N ARG A 127 -7.90 -3.32 13.20
CA ARG A 127 -9.33 -3.20 13.53
C ARG A 127 -9.60 -2.13 14.61
N ARG A 128 -8.56 -1.37 14.98
CA ARG A 128 -8.63 -0.23 15.91
C ARG A 128 -7.59 0.82 15.55
N ASP A 129 -7.70 2.00 16.15
CA ASP A 129 -6.63 3.00 16.04
C ASP A 129 -5.42 2.57 16.87
N ILE A 130 -4.25 2.60 16.24
CA ILE A 130 -2.95 2.26 16.85
C ILE A 130 -1.93 3.35 16.52
N CYS A 131 -0.98 3.61 17.41
CA CYS A 131 0.16 4.49 17.15
C CYS A 131 1.31 3.71 16.49
N PHE A 132 2.15 4.39 15.71
CA PHE A 132 3.29 3.74 15.06
C PHE A 132 4.30 3.21 16.08
N SER A 133 4.53 3.95 17.17
CA SER A 133 5.43 3.53 18.24
C SER A 133 5.01 2.21 18.89
N ASP A 134 3.71 1.92 18.92
CA ASP A 134 3.22 0.64 19.44
C ASP A 134 3.39 -0.47 18.41
N LEU A 135 3.11 -0.22 17.13
CA LEU A 135 3.39 -1.16 16.05
C LEU A 135 4.84 -1.66 16.11
N VAL A 136 5.80 -0.74 16.20
CA VAL A 136 7.24 -1.01 16.25
C VAL A 136 7.63 -1.96 17.39
N LYS A 137 6.97 -1.87 18.56
CA LYS A 137 7.26 -2.74 19.72
C LYS A 137 6.87 -4.21 19.52
N TYR A 138 5.86 -4.46 18.69
CA TYR A 138 5.29 -5.80 18.49
C TYR A 138 5.70 -6.45 17.17
N LEU A 139 6.31 -5.71 16.24
CA LEU A 139 6.83 -6.26 15.00
C LEU A 139 7.93 -7.32 15.29
N PRO A 140 7.75 -8.60 14.91
CA PRO A 140 8.65 -9.69 15.28
C PRO A 140 9.85 -9.80 14.31
N PHE A 141 10.62 -8.73 14.20
CA PHE A 141 11.77 -8.63 13.30
C PHE A 141 13.02 -8.21 14.08
N ILE A 142 14.17 -8.74 13.66
CA ILE A 142 15.47 -8.44 14.25
C ILE A 142 16.36 -7.69 13.25
N ASN A 143 17.30 -6.90 13.77
CA ASN A 143 18.27 -6.17 12.96
C ASN A 143 17.66 -5.27 11.86
N VAL A 144 16.52 -4.63 12.13
CA VAL A 144 15.95 -3.61 11.24
C VAL A 144 16.52 -2.26 11.62
N LYS A 145 16.93 -1.45 10.64
CA LYS A 145 17.34 -0.05 10.83
C LYS A 145 16.48 0.93 10.05
N LYS A 146 15.78 0.45 9.02
CA LYS A 146 14.98 1.27 8.11
C LYS A 146 13.66 0.56 7.80
N ILE A 147 12.58 1.33 7.77
CA ILE A 147 11.25 0.89 7.34
C ILE A 147 10.86 1.60 6.06
N GLU A 148 10.43 0.82 5.07
CA GLU A 148 9.83 1.31 3.83
C GLU A 148 8.33 1.03 3.84
N PHE A 149 7.52 1.99 3.44
CA PHE A 149 6.07 1.84 3.44
C PHE A 149 5.56 1.61 2.01
N GLY A 150 4.84 0.50 1.81
CA GLY A 150 4.12 0.19 0.57
C GLY A 150 2.87 1.04 0.36
N PHE A 151 2.64 2.05 1.20
CA PHE A 151 1.47 2.93 1.25
C PHE A 151 1.88 4.26 1.91
N MET A 152 1.02 5.28 1.86
CA MET A 152 1.25 6.51 2.64
C MET A 152 1.01 6.26 4.13
N PRO A 153 2.01 6.44 5.02
CA PRO A 153 1.82 6.23 6.45
C PRO A 153 0.68 7.10 6.99
N TYR A 154 -0.18 6.50 7.82
CA TYR A 154 -1.39 7.15 8.36
C TYR A 154 -1.23 7.58 9.82
N TRP A 155 -0.10 7.27 10.44
CA TRP A 155 0.21 7.66 11.81
C TRP A 155 0.75 9.09 11.89
N SER A 156 0.46 9.77 12.99
CA SER A 156 1.00 11.11 13.28
C SER A 156 2.36 11.07 13.99
N ASP A 157 2.70 9.97 14.66
CA ASP A 157 3.93 9.77 15.43
C ASP A 157 5.08 9.15 14.61
N VAL A 158 4.87 8.93 13.31
CA VAL A 158 5.92 8.47 12.39
C VAL A 158 6.57 9.64 11.66
N ASN A 159 7.89 9.76 11.80
CA ASN A 159 8.70 10.68 11.00
C ASN A 159 9.29 9.93 9.81
N TYR A 160 8.87 10.29 8.60
CA TYR A 160 9.37 9.72 7.36
C TYR A 160 9.76 10.81 6.36
N ILE A 161 10.62 10.43 5.43
CA ILE A 161 10.97 11.22 4.26
C ILE A 161 10.49 10.52 2.99
N MET A 162 10.17 11.30 1.96
CA MET A 162 9.82 10.77 0.64
C MET A 162 11.10 10.65 -0.19
N LYS A 163 11.43 9.44 -0.65
CA LYS A 163 12.59 9.17 -1.51
C LYS A 163 12.14 8.86 -2.93
N GLU A 164 12.92 9.33 -3.90
CA GLU A 164 12.78 8.88 -5.28
C GLU A 164 13.10 7.37 -5.37
N TYR A 165 12.36 6.66 -6.20
CA TYR A 165 12.62 5.25 -6.50
C TYR A 165 12.13 4.92 -7.91
N GLU A 166 12.74 3.93 -8.54
CA GLU A 166 12.41 3.53 -9.90
C GLU A 166 11.12 2.69 -9.91
N LYS A 167 10.07 3.23 -10.52
CA LYS A 167 8.78 2.55 -10.72
C LYS A 167 8.07 3.12 -11.94
N ASP A 168 7.31 2.25 -12.60
CA ASP A 168 6.40 2.63 -13.69
C ASP A 168 5.47 3.78 -13.26
N PRO A 169 5.17 4.72 -14.17
CA PRO A 169 4.29 5.83 -13.87
C PRO A 169 2.85 5.37 -13.64
N LEU A 170 2.14 6.09 -12.79
CA LEU A 170 0.69 6.07 -12.76
C LEU A 170 0.15 7.11 -13.73
N PHE A 171 -1.03 6.85 -14.27
CA PHE A 171 -1.73 7.78 -15.15
C PHE A 171 -2.98 8.28 -14.47
N VAL A 172 -3.16 9.59 -14.39
CA VAL A 172 -4.34 10.21 -13.77
C VAL A 172 -5.08 11.12 -14.73
N ARG A 173 -6.41 11.17 -14.64
CA ARG A 173 -7.29 12.05 -15.42
C ARG A 173 -8.37 12.62 -14.51
N GLY A 174 -8.68 13.91 -14.67
CA GLY A 174 -9.77 14.54 -13.92
C GLY A 174 -9.51 14.76 -12.43
N VAL A 175 -8.29 14.48 -11.94
CA VAL A 175 -7.85 14.83 -10.58
C VAL A 175 -7.71 16.35 -10.46
N ARG A 176 -8.37 16.94 -9.46
CA ARG A 176 -8.45 18.39 -9.25
C ARG A 176 -7.67 18.89 -8.03
N CYS A 177 -7.11 17.99 -7.24
CA CYS A 177 -6.21 18.32 -6.13
C CYS A 177 -4.75 18.22 -6.59
N ASP A 178 -3.87 18.90 -5.85
CA ASP A 178 -2.45 18.58 -5.89
C ASP A 178 -2.20 17.28 -5.13
N LEU A 179 -1.53 16.33 -5.78
CA LEU A 179 -1.18 15.05 -5.18
C LEU A 179 0.09 15.15 -4.32
N GLY A 180 0.92 16.16 -4.54
CA GLY A 180 2.23 16.28 -3.91
C GLY A 180 3.09 15.02 -4.08
N ASP A 181 3.95 14.75 -3.10
CA ASP A 181 4.65 13.47 -3.01
C ASP A 181 3.74 12.42 -2.40
N PHE A 182 3.55 11.30 -3.11
CA PHE A 182 2.64 10.24 -2.68
C PHE A 182 3.17 8.83 -2.99
N LYS A 183 2.60 7.84 -2.30
CA LYS A 183 2.78 6.41 -2.54
C LYS A 183 1.41 5.78 -2.68
N PHE A 184 1.13 5.18 -3.83
CA PHE A 184 -0.11 4.45 -4.02
C PHE A 184 -0.02 3.10 -3.27
N PRO A 185 -1.04 2.70 -2.51
CA PRO A 185 -1.01 1.44 -1.76
C PRO A 185 -0.74 0.25 -2.67
N GLU A 186 0.35 -0.48 -2.43
CA GLU A 186 0.81 -1.57 -3.29
C GLU A 186 -0.21 -2.71 -3.40
N LEU A 187 -0.95 -2.98 -2.32
CA LEU A 187 -2.02 -3.98 -2.30
C LEU A 187 -3.33 -3.51 -2.98
N SER A 188 -3.32 -2.32 -3.58
CA SER A 188 -4.47 -1.74 -4.27
C SER A 188 -4.20 -1.45 -5.76
N ILE A 189 -3.06 -1.90 -6.28
CA ILE A 189 -2.70 -1.80 -7.71
C ILE A 189 -3.17 -3.06 -8.43
N THR A 190 -3.64 -2.93 -9.67
CA THR A 190 -4.01 -4.07 -10.54
C THR A 190 -2.92 -4.38 -11.55
#